data_AF-A0A1J1GQL7-F1
#
_entry.id   AF-A0A1J1GQL7-F1
#
_cell.length_a   1.000
_cell.length_b   1.000
_cell.length_c   1.000
_cell.angle_alpha   90.00
_cell.angle_beta   90.00
_cell.angle_gamma   90.00
#
_symmetry.space_group_name_H-M   'P 1'
#
loop_
_entity.id
_entity.type
_entity.pdbx_description
1 polymer ?
#
loop_
_entity_poly.entity_id
_entity_poly.type
_entity_poly.pdbx_seq_one_letter_code
_entity_poly.pdbx_strand_id
1 'polypeptide(L)'
;MGNTQGMLSEKEQKDLLQASNFSETDIKKMYKRFIELDTNKNGELDPNELFDVPEICDNPLVKRVISIFDSNSDGKVSFVEFLVGITKLASSTDDFQKKKFAFDVYDINKDGMISNGELFTVMKMMVGNNLSDIQLQQLVDRTIIQADKDGDGMISFEEFKDMISHMDVGNKLKLDL
;
A
#
# COMPACT_ATOMS: atom_id res chain seq x y z
N MET A 1 -18.64 -17.13 29.54
CA MET A 1 -19.51 -16.18 28.83
C MET A 1 -18.60 -15.04 28.37
N GLY A 2 -17.90 -15.24 27.25
CA GLY A 2 -16.97 -14.26 26.70
C GLY A 2 -17.66 -13.50 25.59
N ASN A 3 -17.97 -12.22 25.82
CA ASN A 3 -18.48 -11.33 24.79
C ASN A 3 -17.79 -9.98 24.96
N THR A 4 -16.51 -9.93 24.58
CA THR A 4 -15.81 -8.68 24.30
C THR A 4 -16.00 -8.41 22.81
N GLN A 5 -17.12 -7.77 22.47
CA GLN A 5 -17.28 -7.12 21.18
C GLN A 5 -16.11 -6.17 20.99
N GLY A 6 -15.35 -6.36 19.92
CA GLY A 6 -14.25 -5.50 19.49
C GLY A 6 -14.75 -4.10 19.16
N MET A 7 -15.02 -3.30 20.18
CA MET A 7 -15.14 -1.85 20.05
C MET A 7 -13.73 -1.27 20.01
N LEU A 8 -13.43 -0.52 18.95
CA LEU A 8 -12.30 0.40 18.90
C LEU A 8 -12.31 1.26 20.16
N SER A 9 -11.19 1.30 20.88
CA SER A 9 -11.08 2.12 22.08
C SER A 9 -11.31 3.60 21.73
N GLU A 10 -11.85 4.38 22.67
CA GLU A 10 -12.07 5.81 22.46
C GLU A 10 -10.79 6.56 22.05
N LYS A 11 -9.63 6.02 22.43
CA LYS A 11 -8.31 6.54 22.06
C LYS A 11 -7.99 6.26 20.59
N GLU A 12 -8.23 5.04 20.11
CA GLU A 12 -8.08 4.68 18.69
C GLU A 12 -9.07 5.44 17.81
N GLN A 13 -10.31 5.64 18.27
CA GLN A 13 -11.28 6.47 17.54
C GLN A 13 -10.81 7.93 17.42
N LYS A 14 -10.20 8.47 18.48
CA LYS A 14 -9.71 9.85 18.50
C LYS A 14 -8.43 10.03 17.68
N ASP A 15 -7.57 9.03 17.68
CA ASP A 15 -6.36 8.98 16.86
C ASP A 15 -6.72 8.80 15.38
N LEU A 16 -7.77 8.02 15.05
CA LEU A 16 -8.32 7.89 13.69
C LEU A 16 -9.05 9.16 13.20
N LEU A 17 -9.78 9.83 14.09
CA LEU A 17 -10.43 11.13 13.81
C LEU A 17 -9.42 12.27 13.67
N GLN A 18 -8.25 12.19 14.30
CA GLN A 18 -7.16 13.14 14.12
C GLN A 18 -6.27 12.83 12.92
N ALA A 19 -6.07 11.54 12.60
CA ALA A 19 -5.22 11.11 11.50
C ALA A 19 -5.93 11.21 10.13
N SER A 20 -7.26 11.09 10.11
CA SER A 20 -8.03 11.12 8.89
C SER A 20 -8.92 12.37 8.87
N ASN A 21 -8.71 13.25 7.88
CA ASN A 21 -9.61 14.39 7.60
C ASN A 21 -11.00 13.93 7.11
N PHE A 22 -11.46 12.74 7.48
CA PHE A 22 -12.71 12.14 7.05
C PHE A 22 -13.85 12.50 7.97
N SER A 23 -15.02 12.69 7.38
CA SER A 23 -16.25 12.89 8.13
C SER A 23 -16.71 11.58 8.78
N GLU A 24 -17.48 11.67 9.86
CA GLU A 24 -18.12 10.51 10.50
C GLU A 24 -18.96 9.69 9.48
N THR A 25 -19.53 10.36 8.47
CA THR A 25 -20.27 9.71 7.38
C THR A 25 -19.38 8.88 6.45
N ASP A 26 -18.14 9.32 6.18
CA ASP A 26 -17.22 8.58 5.32
C ASP A 26 -16.67 7.36 6.06
N ILE A 27 -16.32 7.51 7.34
CA ILE A 27 -15.90 6.39 8.20
C ILE A 27 -17.00 5.32 8.27
N LYS A 28 -18.28 5.72 8.42
CA LYS A 28 -19.41 4.77 8.40
C LYS A 28 -19.57 4.05 7.06
N LYS A 29 -19.37 4.73 5.93
CA LYS A 29 -19.39 4.09 4.61
C LYS A 29 -18.25 3.08 4.45
N MET A 30 -17.04 3.45 4.87
CA MET A 30 -15.87 2.55 4.82
C MET A 30 -16.07 1.34 5.73
N TYR A 31 -16.60 1.53 6.94
CA TYR A 31 -16.91 0.43 7.86
C TYR A 31 -17.98 -0.51 7.30
N LYS A 32 -19.03 0.04 6.66
CA LYS A 32 -20.04 -0.78 5.99
C LYS A 32 -19.41 -1.64 4.88
N ARG A 33 -18.54 -1.06 4.06
CA ARG A 33 -17.84 -1.78 2.99
C ARG A 33 -16.88 -2.82 3.55
N PHE A 34 -16.18 -2.52 4.64
CA PHE A 34 -15.33 -3.48 5.36
C PHE A 34 -16.13 -4.71 5.81
N ILE A 35 -17.31 -4.52 6.44
CA ILE A 35 -18.18 -5.64 6.85
C ILE A 35 -18.73 -6.44 5.65
N GLU A 36 -18.98 -5.78 4.51
CA GLU A 36 -19.42 -6.45 3.30
C GLU A 36 -18.34 -7.36 2.70
N LEU A 37 -17.06 -7.04 2.92
CA LEU A 37 -15.91 -7.84 2.48
C LEU A 37 -15.54 -8.94 3.46
N ASP A 38 -15.71 -8.69 4.77
CA ASP A 38 -15.49 -9.66 5.85
C ASP A 38 -16.57 -10.77 5.81
N THR A 39 -16.33 -11.77 4.96
CA THR A 39 -17.27 -12.84 4.68
C THR A 39 -17.35 -13.81 5.85
N ASN A 40 -16.22 -14.03 6.53
CA ASN A 40 -16.14 -14.92 7.69
C ASN A 40 -16.58 -14.23 9.00
N LYS A 41 -16.77 -12.91 9.00
CA LYS A 41 -17.21 -12.05 10.11
C LYS A 41 -16.27 -12.11 11.31
N ASN A 42 -14.97 -12.25 11.06
CA ASN A 42 -13.96 -12.32 12.11
C ASN A 42 -13.48 -10.91 12.54
N GLY A 43 -13.86 -9.84 11.82
CA GLY A 43 -13.48 -8.46 12.09
C GLY A 43 -12.14 -8.03 11.45
N GLU A 44 -11.57 -8.88 10.61
CA GLU A 44 -10.30 -8.74 9.90
C GLU A 44 -10.51 -9.12 8.43
N LEU A 45 -9.82 -8.47 7.50
CA LEU A 45 -9.86 -8.85 6.10
C LEU A 45 -8.65 -9.70 5.76
N ASP A 46 -8.91 -10.97 5.44
CA ASP A 46 -7.89 -11.84 4.89
C ASP A 46 -7.59 -11.45 3.42
N PRO A 47 -6.38 -11.73 2.90
CA PRO A 47 -6.04 -11.41 1.51
C PRO A 47 -7.06 -11.96 0.51
N ASN A 48 -7.60 -13.16 0.76
CA ASN A 48 -8.61 -13.79 -0.08
C ASN A 48 -9.92 -12.99 -0.13
N GLU A 49 -10.35 -12.39 0.98
CA GLU A 49 -11.58 -11.58 1.04
C GLU A 49 -11.41 -10.26 0.29
N LEU A 50 -10.20 -9.70 0.29
CA LEU A 50 -9.86 -8.53 -0.52
C LEU A 50 -9.73 -8.86 -2.02
N PHE A 51 -9.41 -10.11 -2.37
CA PHE A 51 -9.45 -10.59 -3.76
C PHE A 51 -10.85 -10.74 -4.32
N ASP A 52 -11.87 -10.88 -3.47
CA ASP A 52 -13.26 -10.97 -3.92
C ASP A 52 -13.81 -9.61 -4.35
N VAL A 53 -13.08 -8.50 -4.10
CA VAL A 53 -13.44 -7.15 -4.56
C VAL A 53 -13.21 -7.03 -6.07
N PRO A 54 -14.26 -6.95 -6.90
CA PRO A 54 -14.11 -6.96 -8.36
C PRO A 54 -13.34 -5.74 -8.90
N GLU A 55 -13.34 -4.63 -8.17
CA GLU A 55 -12.64 -3.40 -8.58
C GLU A 55 -11.12 -3.48 -8.37
N ILE A 56 -10.64 -4.41 -7.53
CA ILE A 56 -9.23 -4.48 -7.12
C ILE A 56 -8.62 -5.86 -7.41
N CYS A 57 -9.44 -6.90 -7.62
CA CYS A 57 -8.98 -8.27 -7.86
C CYS A 57 -8.04 -8.41 -9.07
N ASP A 58 -8.28 -7.61 -10.11
CA ASP A 58 -7.48 -7.63 -11.35
C ASP A 58 -6.19 -6.79 -11.23
N ASN A 59 -6.01 -6.04 -10.14
CA ASN A 59 -4.82 -5.23 -9.94
C ASN A 59 -3.67 -6.09 -9.38
N PRO A 60 -2.58 -6.32 -10.12
CA PRO A 60 -1.48 -7.17 -9.67
C PRO A 60 -0.76 -6.63 -8.43
N LEU A 61 -0.93 -5.34 -8.12
CA LEU A 61 -0.34 -4.69 -6.95
C LEU A 61 -1.22 -4.80 -5.70
N VAL A 62 -2.43 -5.37 -5.79
CA VAL A 62 -3.33 -5.48 -4.64
C VAL A 62 -2.66 -6.18 -3.46
N LYS A 63 -1.90 -7.25 -3.69
CA LYS A 63 -1.14 -7.94 -2.63
C LYS A 63 -0.16 -7.03 -1.92
N ARG A 64 0.49 -6.13 -2.68
CA ARG A 64 1.45 -5.16 -2.14
C ARG A 64 0.72 -4.11 -1.32
N VAL A 65 -0.39 -3.57 -1.83
CA VAL A 65 -1.23 -2.62 -1.09
C VAL A 65 -1.73 -3.21 0.23
N ILE A 66 -2.21 -4.46 0.21
CA ILE A 66 -2.64 -5.19 1.42
C ILE A 66 -1.47 -5.31 2.41
N SER A 67 -0.29 -5.70 1.94
CA SER A 67 0.91 -5.84 2.79
C SER A 67 1.40 -4.51 3.38
N ILE A 68 1.07 -3.37 2.74
CA ILE A 68 1.36 -2.03 3.26
C ILE A 68 0.33 -1.62 4.32
N PHE A 69 -0.93 -2.05 4.17
CA PHE A 69 -1.99 -1.76 5.13
C PHE A 69 -1.77 -2.57 6.40
N ASP A 70 -1.42 -3.86 6.25
CA ASP A 70 -0.98 -4.75 7.31
C ASP A 70 0.31 -4.21 7.97
N SER A 71 0.12 -3.47 9.06
CA SER A 71 1.18 -2.78 9.79
C SER A 71 1.78 -3.67 10.87
N ASN A 72 0.99 -4.61 11.39
CA ASN A 72 1.39 -5.56 12.42
C ASN A 72 2.03 -6.85 11.84
N SER A 73 1.97 -7.02 10.52
CA SER A 73 2.48 -8.18 9.75
C SER A 73 1.85 -9.52 10.17
N ASP A 74 0.59 -9.50 10.60
CA ASP A 74 -0.19 -10.70 10.94
C ASP A 74 -0.80 -11.40 9.71
N GLY A 75 -0.63 -10.80 8.51
CA GLY A 75 -1.12 -11.32 7.25
C GLY A 75 -2.57 -10.96 6.96
N LYS A 76 -3.21 -10.16 7.82
CA LYS A 76 -4.60 -9.71 7.73
C LYS A 76 -4.66 -8.20 7.83
N VAL A 77 -5.82 -7.64 7.51
CA VAL A 77 -6.04 -6.19 7.59
C VAL A 77 -7.19 -5.91 8.55
N SER A 78 -6.87 -5.36 9.71
CA SER A 78 -7.88 -4.87 10.64
C SER A 78 -8.58 -3.61 10.09
N PHE A 79 -9.76 -3.26 10.62
CA PHE A 79 -10.45 -2.04 10.20
C PHE A 79 -9.62 -0.76 10.43
N VAL A 80 -8.81 -0.73 11.50
CA VAL A 80 -7.88 0.38 11.78
C VAL A 80 -6.85 0.51 10.67
N GLU A 81 -6.21 -0.60 10.30
CA GLU A 81 -5.21 -0.65 9.24
C GLU A 81 -5.79 -0.31 7.87
N PHE A 82 -6.98 -0.81 7.58
CA PHE A 82 -7.72 -0.44 6.38
C PHE A 82 -7.96 1.08 6.31
N LEU A 83 -8.44 1.68 7.41
CA LEU A 83 -8.73 3.11 7.44
C LEU A 83 -7.46 3.96 7.32
N VAL A 84 -6.38 3.57 8.01
CA VAL A 84 -5.07 4.22 7.91
C VAL A 84 -4.51 4.11 6.48
N GLY A 85 -4.61 2.94 5.87
CA GLY A 85 -4.18 2.68 4.50
C GLY A 85 -4.90 3.55 3.47
N ILE A 86 -6.23 3.61 3.55
CA ILE A 86 -7.05 4.46 2.68
C ILE A 86 -6.77 5.94 2.92
N THR A 87 -6.50 6.35 4.16
CA THR A 87 -6.10 7.73 4.47
C THR A 87 -4.80 8.11 3.76
N LYS A 88 -3.82 7.21 3.66
CA LYS A 88 -2.58 7.48 2.90
C LYS A 88 -2.82 7.68 1.40
N LEU A 89 -3.89 7.08 0.86
CA LEU A 89 -4.31 7.19 -0.54
C LEU A 89 -5.27 8.36 -0.81
N ALA A 90 -5.77 9.02 0.24
CA ALA A 90 -6.73 10.10 0.10
C ALA A 90 -6.16 11.30 -0.70
N SER A 91 -7.05 11.97 -1.44
CA SER A 91 -6.69 13.15 -2.22
C SER A 91 -6.12 14.30 -1.39
N SER A 92 -6.47 14.38 -0.10
CA SER A 92 -5.97 15.39 0.85
C SER A 92 -4.55 15.13 1.37
N THR A 93 -3.95 14.00 1.02
CA THR A 93 -2.66 13.56 1.59
C THR A 93 -1.49 14.21 0.85
N ASP A 94 -0.50 14.67 1.62
CA ASP A 94 0.69 15.34 1.12
C ASP A 94 1.47 14.48 0.10
N ASP A 95 2.13 15.14 -0.85
CA ASP A 95 2.90 14.50 -1.91
C ASP A 95 4.01 13.59 -1.33
N PHE A 96 4.58 13.95 -0.18
CA PHE A 96 5.55 13.12 0.51
C PHE A 96 4.99 11.75 0.89
N GLN A 97 3.78 11.69 1.47
CA GLN A 97 3.19 10.43 1.89
C GLN A 97 2.79 9.57 0.68
N LYS A 98 2.37 10.18 -0.43
CA LYS A 98 2.09 9.45 -1.67
C LYS A 98 3.35 8.84 -2.28
N LYS A 99 4.45 9.60 -2.29
CA LYS A 99 5.77 9.09 -2.71
C LYS A 99 6.27 7.99 -1.77
N LYS A 100 6.06 8.14 -0.46
CA LYS A 100 6.41 7.11 0.52
C LYS A 100 5.57 5.85 0.33
N PHE A 101 4.28 5.99 0.11
CA PHE A 101 3.41 4.85 -0.22
C PHE A 101 3.88 4.14 -1.50
N ALA A 102 4.22 4.89 -2.55
CA ALA A 102 4.76 4.32 -3.78
C ALA A 102 6.08 3.58 -3.54
N PHE A 103 6.96 4.10 -2.68
CA PHE A 103 8.19 3.43 -2.27
C PHE A 103 7.90 2.12 -1.53
N ASP A 104 6.97 2.14 -0.57
CA ASP A 104 6.59 0.96 0.24
C ASP A 104 5.95 -0.16 -0.61
N VAL A 105 5.43 0.16 -1.82
CA VAL A 105 5.01 -0.87 -2.79
C VAL A 105 6.20 -1.67 -3.29
N TYR A 106 7.34 -1.03 -3.52
CA TYR A 106 8.58 -1.67 -3.96
C TYR A 106 9.36 -2.32 -2.82
N ASP A 107 9.49 -1.66 -1.68
CA ASP A 107 10.19 -2.19 -0.49
C ASP A 107 9.37 -3.34 0.16
N ILE A 108 9.75 -4.58 -0.12
CA ILE A 108 9.00 -5.79 0.28
C ILE A 108 9.30 -6.14 1.73
N ASN A 109 10.58 -6.10 2.11
CA ASN A 109 11.03 -6.48 3.44
C ASN A 109 10.91 -5.34 4.47
N LYS A 110 10.55 -4.12 4.05
CA LYS A 110 10.40 -2.91 4.87
C LYS A 110 11.72 -2.48 5.52
N ASP A 111 12.85 -2.71 4.87
CA ASP A 111 14.18 -2.31 5.38
C ASP A 111 14.54 -0.85 5.06
N GLY A 112 13.69 -0.16 4.29
CA GLY A 112 13.87 1.23 3.90
C GLY A 112 14.70 1.43 2.64
N MET A 113 15.10 0.34 1.98
CA MET A 113 15.80 0.32 0.69
C MET A 113 15.00 -0.51 -0.32
N ILE A 114 15.18 -0.25 -1.60
CA ILE A 114 14.67 -1.13 -2.66
C ILE A 114 15.85 -1.88 -3.26
N SER A 115 15.91 -3.18 -3.00
CA SER A 115 16.91 -4.06 -3.59
C SER A 115 16.59 -4.40 -5.06
N ASN A 116 17.59 -4.92 -5.78
CA ASN A 116 17.42 -5.40 -7.15
C ASN A 116 16.30 -6.44 -7.30
N GLY A 117 16.25 -7.41 -6.37
CA GLY A 117 15.22 -8.45 -6.39
C GLY A 117 13.82 -7.93 -6.14
N GLU A 118 13.67 -6.92 -5.28
CA GLU A 118 12.39 -6.28 -4.98
C GLU A 118 11.88 -5.48 -6.17
N LEU A 119 12.76 -4.67 -6.77
CA LEU A 119 12.43 -3.91 -7.98
C LEU A 119 12.00 -4.85 -9.12
N PHE A 120 12.75 -5.93 -9.34
CA PHE A 120 12.39 -6.96 -10.32
C PHE A 120 11.03 -7.57 -10.05
N THR A 121 10.77 -7.96 -8.79
CA THR A 121 9.52 -8.63 -8.40
C THR A 121 8.32 -7.74 -8.68
N VAL A 122 8.37 -6.47 -8.26
CA VAL A 122 7.26 -5.54 -8.47
C VAL A 122 7.09 -5.19 -9.95
N MET A 123 8.18 -4.95 -10.69
CA MET A 123 8.06 -4.70 -12.13
C MET A 123 7.52 -5.92 -12.89
N LYS A 124 7.86 -7.15 -12.46
CA LYS A 124 7.31 -8.39 -13.04
C LYS A 124 5.81 -8.47 -12.83
N MET A 125 5.31 -8.09 -11.65
CA MET A 125 3.88 -8.02 -11.37
C MET A 125 3.16 -7.02 -12.29
N MET A 126 3.77 -5.87 -12.58
CA MET A 126 3.17 -4.83 -13.44
C MET A 126 3.20 -5.18 -14.93
N VAL A 127 4.33 -5.69 -15.43
CA VAL A 127 4.55 -5.94 -16.86
C VAL A 127 4.03 -7.32 -17.30
N GLY A 128 3.88 -8.25 -16.35
CA GLY A 128 3.43 -9.62 -16.61
C GLY A 128 4.35 -10.34 -17.59
N ASN A 129 3.77 -10.92 -18.63
CA ASN A 129 4.51 -11.68 -19.66
C ASN A 129 4.89 -10.85 -20.90
N ASN A 130 4.73 -9.52 -20.85
CA ASN A 130 5.09 -8.65 -21.97
C ASN A 130 6.61 -8.50 -22.17
N LEU A 131 7.40 -8.82 -21.15
CA LEU A 131 8.87 -8.86 -21.21
C LEU A 131 9.39 -10.21 -20.73
N SER A 132 10.45 -10.70 -21.37
CA SER A 132 11.22 -11.83 -20.86
C SER A 132 11.96 -11.44 -19.57
N ASP A 133 12.27 -12.42 -18.73
CA ASP A 133 12.98 -12.18 -17.46
C ASP A 133 14.34 -11.52 -17.70
N ILE A 134 15.02 -11.87 -18.81
CA ILE A 134 16.30 -11.26 -19.19
C ILE A 134 16.12 -9.76 -19.52
N GLN A 135 15.11 -9.41 -20.33
CA GLN A 135 14.85 -8.01 -20.67
C GLN A 135 14.41 -7.21 -19.45
N LEU A 136 13.61 -7.81 -18.57
CA LEU A 136 13.19 -7.18 -17.33
C LEU A 136 14.39 -6.93 -16.41
N GLN A 137 15.26 -7.93 -16.24
CA GLN A 137 16.48 -7.79 -15.43
C GLN A 137 17.38 -6.67 -15.98
N GLN A 138 17.54 -6.57 -17.30
CA GLN A 138 18.31 -5.49 -17.92
C GLN A 138 17.72 -4.09 -17.66
N LEU A 139 16.38 -3.98 -17.55
CA LEU A 139 15.74 -2.72 -17.16
C LEU A 139 16.00 -2.40 -15.69
N VAL A 140 15.82 -3.39 -14.81
CA VAL A 140 16.09 -3.27 -13.36
C VAL A 140 17.52 -2.81 -13.11
N ASP A 141 18.50 -3.49 -13.72
CA ASP A 141 19.92 -3.16 -13.55
C ASP A 141 20.22 -1.72 -14.01
N ARG A 142 19.67 -1.31 -15.15
CA ARG A 142 19.82 0.06 -15.65
C ARG A 142 19.16 1.09 -14.72
N THR A 143 17.99 0.78 -14.18
CA THR A 143 17.28 1.67 -13.25
C THR A 143 18.10 1.88 -11.98
N ILE A 144 18.65 0.82 -11.40
CA ILE A 144 19.50 0.94 -10.20
C ILE A 144 20.75 1.75 -10.50
N ILE A 145 21.47 1.44 -11.58
CA ILE A 145 22.68 2.20 -11.97
C ILE A 145 22.40 3.70 -12.17
N GLN A 146 21.19 4.06 -12.59
CA GLN A 146 20.79 5.47 -12.77
C GLN A 146 20.34 6.15 -11.49
N ALA A 147 19.75 5.40 -10.56
CA ALA A 147 19.16 5.94 -9.33
C ALA A 147 20.14 5.95 -8.15
N ASP A 148 21.00 4.92 -8.06
CA ASP A 148 21.99 4.70 -7.01
C ASP A 148 23.13 5.73 -7.11
N LYS A 149 23.09 6.73 -6.23
CA LYS A 149 24.03 7.86 -6.18
C LYS A 149 25.17 7.61 -5.21
N ASP A 150 24.95 6.82 -4.17
CA ASP A 150 25.96 6.54 -3.15
C ASP A 150 26.73 5.23 -3.39
N GLY A 151 26.28 4.40 -4.33
CA GLY A 151 26.95 3.20 -4.83
C GLY A 151 26.72 1.97 -3.97
N ASP A 152 25.65 1.93 -3.15
CA ASP A 152 25.34 0.80 -2.28
C ASP A 152 24.64 -0.37 -3.01
N GLY A 153 24.27 -0.17 -4.28
CA GLY A 153 23.61 -1.16 -5.13
C GLY A 153 22.11 -1.31 -4.88
N MET A 154 21.52 -0.43 -4.07
CA MET A 154 20.10 -0.37 -3.74
C MET A 154 19.55 1.02 -4.09
N ILE A 155 18.24 1.22 -3.89
CA ILE A 155 17.61 2.53 -4.06
C ILE A 155 17.01 2.94 -2.72
N SER A 156 17.62 3.94 -2.09
CA SER A 156 17.09 4.58 -0.89
C SER A 156 15.84 5.40 -1.19
N PHE A 157 15.07 5.74 -0.16
CA PHE A 157 13.90 6.62 -0.34
C PHE A 157 14.26 7.98 -0.96
N GLU A 158 15.47 8.48 -0.69
CA GLU A 158 15.87 9.80 -1.19
C GLU A 158 16.20 9.74 -2.68
N GLU A 159 16.87 8.68 -3.12
CA GLU A 159 17.13 8.41 -4.54
C GLU A 159 15.84 8.11 -5.30
N PHE A 160 14.92 7.37 -4.69
CA PHE A 160 13.60 7.12 -5.26
C PHE A 160 12.81 8.41 -5.48
N LYS A 161 12.79 9.32 -4.48
CA LYS A 161 12.16 10.64 -4.61
C LYS A 161 12.76 11.44 -5.74
N ASP A 162 14.08 11.44 -5.88
CA ASP A 162 14.77 12.15 -6.95
C ASP A 162 14.42 11.56 -8.31
N MET A 163 14.37 10.22 -8.43
CA MET A 163 14.01 9.51 -9.66
C MET A 163 12.59 9.85 -10.14
N ILE A 164 11.62 9.91 -9.21
CA ILE A 164 10.21 10.20 -9.53
C ILE A 164 9.87 11.68 -9.44
N SER A 165 10.82 12.56 -9.15
CA SER A 165 10.59 14.01 -8.99
C SER A 165 10.01 14.66 -10.25
N HIS A 166 10.31 14.10 -11.43
CA HIS A 166 9.76 14.51 -12.72
C HIS A 166 8.45 13.79 -13.09
N MET A 167 8.01 12.82 -12.28
CA MET A 167 6.74 12.11 -12.45
C MET A 167 5.67 12.73 -11.57
N ASP A 168 4.52 13.04 -12.16
CA ASP A 168 3.35 13.52 -11.41
C ASP A 168 2.64 12.35 -10.70
N VAL A 169 3.30 11.84 -9.65
CA VAL A 169 2.81 10.73 -8.82
C VAL A 169 1.54 11.13 -8.07
N GLY A 170 1.46 12.40 -7.65
CA GLY A 170 0.32 12.96 -6.93
C GLY A 170 -1.00 12.91 -7.69
N ASN A 171 -0.98 13.02 -9.03
CA ASN A 171 -2.17 12.86 -9.87
C ASN A 171 -2.49 11.41 -10.24
N LYS A 172 -1.50 10.49 -10.25
CA LYS A 172 -1.72 9.09 -10.63
C LYS A 172 -2.23 8.19 -9.50
N LEU A 173 -1.98 8.55 -8.24
CA LEU A 173 -2.40 7.79 -7.06
C LEU A 173 -3.66 8.36 -6.38
N LYS A 174 -4.44 9.19 -7.08
CA LYS A 174 -5.69 9.73 -6.53
C LYS A 174 -6.74 8.64 -6.48
N LEU A 175 -7.30 8.41 -5.30
CA LEU A 175 -8.56 7.71 -5.14
C LEU A 175 -9.64 8.76 -4.89
N ASP A 176 -10.58 8.91 -5.83
CA ASP A 176 -11.79 9.68 -5.60
C ASP A 176 -12.76 8.78 -4.81
N LEU A 177 -12.87 9.04 -3.50
CA LEU A 177 -13.75 8.34 -2.56
C LEU A 177 -15.21 8.80 -2.69
#